data_AF-A0A505HMQ6-F1
#
_entry.id   AF-A0A505HMQ6-F1
#
_cell.length_a   1.000
_cell.length_b   1.000
_cell.length_c   1.000
_cell.angle_alpha   90.00
_cell.angle_beta   90.00
_cell.angle_gamma   90.00
#
_symmetry.space_group_name_H-M   'P 1'
#
loop_
_entity.id
_entity.type
_entity.pdbx_description
1 polymer ?
#
loop_
_entity_poly.entity_id
_entity_poly.type
_entity_poly.pdbx_seq_one_letter_code
_entity_poly.pdbx_strand_id
1 'polypeptide(L)'
;METKFIVEPGGLRDLADALTERYDPIVGEDALQRLSDFLTVRVPGRRDDRGKTVPELVGERRYRDAVHQLWPLLIADAFEEPAPAAGFGDGDRPTGPFGPTGRRRVVPRYFRDRAELIAVLRGLVETLFGGAAADAGKPTWCEKTPFNLFAMDFLWELFPEATIVHITRHPVSVLASHLAQPWAPSTVDGALAYLVPVYQRWLAWRNAADLTSRRYVEVKAEDLAADWAGQRRALFARLGVEDAVTASTFQAGRLAHRDDQFDAGTRAYVERELGEIIPAMGYE
;
A
#
# COMPACT_ATOMS: atom_id res chain seq x y z
N MET A 1 -4.06 -7.83 7.17
CA MET A 1 -4.38 -6.41 7.46
C MET A 1 -3.61 -5.53 6.48
N GLU A 2 -4.25 -4.49 5.95
CA GLU A 2 -3.59 -3.48 5.12
C GLU A 2 -3.00 -2.41 6.02
N THR A 3 -1.69 -2.22 5.95
CA THR A 3 -1.00 -1.24 6.80
C THR A 3 -1.13 0.17 6.25
N LYS A 4 -1.27 0.28 4.93
CA LYS A 4 -1.52 1.51 4.14
C LYS A 4 -0.38 2.54 4.15
N PHE A 5 0.23 2.81 5.30
CA PHE A 5 1.22 3.89 5.44
C PHE A 5 2.53 3.66 4.66
N ILE A 6 2.82 2.46 4.14
CA ILE A 6 4.06 2.21 3.39
C ILE A 6 3.96 2.82 1.97
N VAL A 7 2.87 2.52 1.25
CA VAL A 7 2.75 2.80 -0.19
C VAL A 7 1.56 3.68 -0.57
N GLU A 8 0.58 3.90 0.31
CA GLU A 8 -0.54 4.79 -0.01
C GLU A 8 -0.08 6.25 -0.08
N PRO A 9 -0.80 7.11 -0.83
CA PRO A 9 -0.50 8.53 -0.90
C PRO A 9 -0.44 9.16 0.51
N GLY A 10 0.63 9.91 0.78
CA GLY A 10 0.96 10.46 2.10
C GLY A 10 1.73 9.51 3.03
N GLY A 11 2.06 8.29 2.56
CA GLY A 11 2.86 7.31 3.28
C GLY A 11 4.38 7.47 3.09
N LEU A 12 5.13 6.41 3.41
CA LEU A 12 6.59 6.38 3.37
C LEU A 12 7.15 6.64 1.97
N ARG A 13 6.49 6.11 0.92
CA ARG A 13 6.88 6.36 -0.48
C ARG A 13 6.90 7.84 -0.82
N ASP A 14 5.79 8.54 -0.54
CA ASP A 14 5.66 9.96 -0.84
C ASP A 14 6.63 10.80 0.00
N LEU A 15 6.84 10.41 1.26
CA LEU A 15 7.82 11.05 2.13
C LEU A 15 9.24 10.88 1.57
N ALA A 16 9.59 9.70 1.06
CA ALA A 16 10.90 9.44 0.50
C ALA A 16 11.22 10.42 -0.62
N ASP A 17 10.29 10.63 -1.55
CA ASP A 17 10.45 11.57 -2.65
C ASP A 17 10.47 13.03 -2.15
N ALA A 18 9.59 13.40 -1.21
CA ALA A 18 9.47 14.75 -0.67
C ALA A 18 10.69 15.21 0.13
N LEU A 19 11.40 14.30 0.80
CA LEU A 19 12.59 14.62 1.59
C LEU A 19 13.90 14.43 0.82
N THR A 20 13.83 14.03 -0.46
CA THR A 20 14.99 13.80 -1.33
C THR A 20 14.85 14.60 -2.64
N GLU A 21 14.33 13.98 -3.69
CA GLU A 21 14.33 14.51 -5.07
C GLU A 21 13.44 15.73 -5.25
N ARG A 22 12.31 15.78 -4.52
CA ARG A 22 11.33 16.86 -4.61
C ARG A 22 11.43 17.84 -3.44
N TYR A 23 12.57 17.85 -2.74
CA TYR A 23 12.71 18.62 -1.53
C TYR A 23 12.53 20.12 -1.76
N ASP A 24 11.53 20.66 -1.07
CA ASP A 24 11.47 22.04 -0.62
C ASP A 24 10.83 22.07 0.78
N PRO A 25 11.03 23.14 1.57
CA PRO A 25 10.53 23.19 2.94
C PRO A 25 9.01 23.01 3.07
N ILE A 26 8.22 23.43 2.08
CA ILE A 26 6.75 23.35 2.10
C ILE A 26 6.31 21.92 1.75
N VAL A 27 6.84 21.34 0.68
CA VAL A 27 6.52 19.96 0.27
C VAL A 27 6.95 18.95 1.33
N GLY A 28 8.13 19.14 1.93
CA GLY A 28 8.63 18.26 3.00
C GLY A 28 7.78 18.34 4.26
N GLU A 29 7.40 19.54 4.71
CA GLU A 29 6.54 19.72 5.88
C GLU A 29 5.12 19.14 5.66
N ASP A 30 4.55 19.36 4.48
CA ASP A 30 3.25 18.80 4.08
C ASP A 30 3.29 17.25 4.01
N ALA A 31 4.39 16.66 3.53
CA ALA A 31 4.59 15.22 3.56
C ALA A 31 4.74 14.67 4.99
N LEU A 32 5.46 15.36 5.87
CA LEU A 32 5.55 15.00 7.30
C LEU A 32 4.19 15.08 7.99
N GLN A 33 3.40 16.11 7.69
CA GLN A 33 2.06 16.27 8.25
C GLN A 33 1.12 15.14 7.82
N ARG A 34 1.14 14.76 6.53
CA ARG A 34 0.38 13.59 6.03
C ARG A 34 0.83 12.30 6.70
N LEU A 35 2.12 12.05 6.80
CA LEU A 35 2.63 10.84 7.44
C LEU A 35 2.24 10.81 8.93
N SER A 36 2.30 11.95 9.61
CA SER A 36 1.87 12.08 11.01
C SER A 36 0.39 11.72 11.17
N ASP A 37 -0.49 12.25 10.33
CA ASP A 37 -1.91 11.89 10.32
C ASP A 37 -2.12 10.38 10.10
N PHE A 38 -1.38 9.78 9.17
CA PHE A 38 -1.40 8.33 8.99
C PHE A 38 -1.01 7.57 10.26
N LEU A 39 0.18 7.87 10.81
CA LEU A 39 0.77 7.10 11.91
C LEU A 39 0.08 7.35 13.25
N THR A 40 -0.59 8.48 13.44
CA THR A 40 -1.18 8.85 14.75
C THR A 40 -2.70 8.79 14.78
N VAL A 41 -3.37 8.96 13.63
CA VAL A 41 -4.84 9.01 13.55
C VAL A 41 -5.39 7.86 12.72
N ARG A 42 -5.04 7.79 11.43
CA ARG A 42 -5.71 6.88 10.48
C ARG A 42 -5.38 5.42 10.74
N VAL A 43 -4.10 5.10 10.91
CA VAL A 43 -3.65 3.72 11.14
C VAL A 43 -4.11 3.20 12.50
N PRO A 44 -3.94 3.93 13.62
CA PRO A 44 -4.47 3.50 14.91
C PRO A 44 -6.00 3.43 14.97
N GLY A 45 -6.70 4.28 14.21
CA GLY A 45 -8.17 4.33 14.19
C GLY A 45 -8.83 3.24 13.34
N ARG A 46 -8.08 2.53 12.50
CA ARG A 46 -8.63 1.50 11.60
C ARG A 46 -8.52 0.10 12.22
N ARG A 47 -9.61 -0.65 12.16
CA ARG A 47 -9.66 -2.07 12.56
C ARG A 47 -9.69 -2.98 11.33
N ASP A 48 -9.01 -4.12 11.42
CA ASP A 48 -9.10 -5.19 10.44
C ASP A 48 -10.40 -6.00 10.59
N ASP A 49 -10.57 -7.03 9.76
CA ASP A 49 -11.69 -7.97 9.75
C ASP A 49 -11.84 -8.76 11.06
N ARG A 50 -10.78 -8.85 11.86
CA ARG A 50 -10.76 -9.47 13.19
C ARG A 50 -10.97 -8.44 14.30
N GLY A 51 -11.27 -7.19 13.94
CA GLY A 51 -11.48 -6.10 14.88
C GLY A 51 -10.19 -5.57 15.51
N LYS A 52 -9.01 -5.89 14.97
CA LYS A 52 -7.72 -5.47 15.54
C LYS A 52 -7.12 -4.26 14.83
N THR A 53 -6.50 -3.36 15.57
CA THR A 53 -5.75 -2.23 15.01
C THR A 53 -4.29 -2.61 14.71
N VAL A 54 -3.60 -1.82 13.89
CA VAL A 54 -2.15 -2.03 13.65
C VAL A 54 -1.36 -1.98 14.97
N PRO A 55 -1.53 -0.96 15.85
CA PRO A 55 -0.84 -0.94 17.15
C PRO A 55 -1.12 -2.17 18.02
N GLU A 56 -2.36 -2.66 18.06
CA GLU A 56 -2.70 -3.88 18.82
C GLU A 56 -1.96 -5.12 18.27
N LEU A 57 -1.77 -5.21 16.96
CA LEU A 57 -1.15 -6.37 16.30
C LEU A 57 0.38 -6.35 16.36
N VAL A 58 0.99 -5.17 16.31
CA VAL A 58 2.45 -5.05 16.42
C VAL A 58 2.91 -4.81 17.85
N GLY A 59 2.00 -4.55 18.79
CA GLY A 59 2.31 -4.19 20.17
C GLY A 59 2.26 -2.67 20.37
N GLU A 60 1.32 -2.21 21.20
CA GLU A 60 0.99 -0.78 21.32
C GLU A 60 2.16 0.09 21.81
N ARG A 61 2.94 -0.43 22.76
CA ARG A 61 4.13 0.26 23.26
C ARG A 61 5.18 0.39 22.16
N ARG A 62 5.52 -0.72 21.48
CA ARG A 62 6.45 -0.72 20.34
C ARG A 62 5.99 0.26 19.27
N TYR A 63 4.71 0.25 18.92
CA TYR A 63 4.17 1.18 17.93
C TYR A 63 4.39 2.64 18.34
N ARG A 64 3.98 3.00 19.55
CA ARG A 64 4.13 4.36 20.09
C ARG A 64 5.59 4.79 20.11
N ASP A 65 6.48 3.93 20.62
CA ASP A 65 7.89 4.24 20.78
C ASP A 65 8.57 4.39 19.40
N ALA A 66 8.27 3.51 18.45
CA ALA A 66 8.82 3.58 17.09
C ALA A 66 8.36 4.84 16.35
N VAL A 67 7.07 5.20 16.44
CA VAL A 67 6.55 6.45 15.85
C VAL A 67 7.18 7.68 16.52
N HIS A 68 7.34 7.67 17.85
CA HIS A 68 7.97 8.79 18.56
C HIS A 68 9.45 8.94 18.18
N GLN A 69 10.18 7.83 18.01
CA GLN A 69 11.59 7.82 17.64
C GLN A 69 11.83 8.22 16.17
N LEU A 70 10.81 8.12 15.31
CA LEU A 70 10.92 8.50 13.90
C LEU A 70 11.12 10.01 13.72
N TRP A 71 10.37 10.83 14.46
CA TRP A 71 10.30 12.28 14.18
C TRP A 71 11.64 13.02 14.30
N PRO A 72 12.48 12.78 15.34
CA PRO A 72 13.79 13.42 15.43
C PRO A 72 14.75 13.05 14.28
N LEU A 73 14.51 11.94 13.58
CA LEU A 73 15.31 11.53 12.42
C LEU A 73 14.91 12.28 11.15
N LEU A 74 13.65 12.72 11.06
CA LEU A 74 13.05 13.35 9.88
C LEU A 74 12.94 14.88 9.98
N ILE A 75 13.02 15.45 11.18
CA ILE A 75 12.83 16.88 11.44
C ILE A 75 14.18 17.49 11.81
N ALA A 76 14.60 18.52 11.07
CA ALA A 76 15.82 19.26 11.33
C ALA A 76 15.65 20.30 12.44
N ASP A 77 14.48 20.96 12.50
CA ASP A 77 14.15 21.96 13.52
C ASP A 77 12.63 22.11 13.67
N ALA A 78 12.17 22.69 14.78
CA ALA A 78 10.76 22.99 15.00
C ALA A 78 10.60 24.32 15.75
N PHE A 79 9.78 25.21 15.21
CA PHE A 79 9.63 26.58 15.72
C PHE A 79 8.16 27.03 15.74
N GLU A 80 7.87 28.08 16.49
CA GLU A 80 6.57 28.75 16.45
C GLU A 80 6.61 29.86 15.39
N GLU A 81 5.77 29.73 14.37
CA GLU A 81 5.54 30.81 13.41
C GLU A 81 4.43 31.72 13.95
N PRO A 82 4.73 32.98 14.33
CA PRO A 82 3.71 33.88 14.83
C PRO A 82 2.68 34.20 13.74
N ALA A 83 1.46 34.57 14.14
CA ALA A 83 0.48 35.11 13.21
C ALA A 83 1.08 36.31 12.45
N PRO A 84 0.76 36.51 11.16
CA PRO A 84 1.27 37.62 10.40
C PRO A 84 0.90 38.95 11.08
N ALA A 85 1.86 39.87 11.17
CA ALA A 85 1.60 41.20 11.69
C ALA A 85 0.58 41.93 10.79
N ALA A 86 -0.18 42.87 11.37
CA ALA A 86 -1.08 43.73 10.62
C ALA A 86 -0.34 44.40 9.45
N GLY A 87 -0.96 44.40 8.27
CA GLY A 87 -0.37 44.88 7.02
C GLY A 87 0.60 43.93 6.32
N PHE A 88 0.81 42.70 6.80
CA PHE A 88 1.67 41.70 6.14
C PHE A 88 0.90 40.42 5.79
N GLY A 89 0.85 40.08 4.49
CA GLY A 89 0.15 38.88 4.01
C GLY A 89 -1.33 38.87 4.39
N ASP A 90 -1.75 37.81 5.09
CA ASP A 90 -3.12 37.65 5.59
C ASP A 90 -3.32 38.26 7.00
N GLY A 91 -2.39 39.07 7.50
CA GLY A 91 -2.42 39.64 8.87
C GLY A 91 -3.59 40.57 9.16
N ASP A 92 -4.24 41.09 8.13
CA ASP A 92 -5.46 41.91 8.26
C ASP A 92 -6.75 41.08 8.23
N ARG A 93 -6.66 39.75 8.06
CA ARG A 93 -7.86 38.89 8.16
C ARG A 93 -8.36 38.89 9.61
N PRO A 94 -9.66 39.13 9.84
CA PRO A 94 -10.22 39.15 11.18
C PRO A 94 -10.13 37.75 11.81
N THR A 95 -9.16 37.55 12.70
CA THR A 95 -9.14 36.42 13.62
C THR A 95 -10.04 36.78 14.80
N GLY A 96 -11.09 35.99 15.06
CA GLY A 96 -11.91 36.17 16.26
C GLY A 96 -11.07 36.11 17.55
N PRO A 97 -11.63 36.42 18.73
CA PRO A 97 -10.90 36.47 20.00
C PRO A 97 -10.27 35.13 20.43
N PHE A 98 -10.56 34.05 19.70
CA PHE A 98 -10.03 32.70 19.90
C PHE A 98 -9.22 32.19 18.70
N GLY A 99 -8.82 33.07 17.77
CA GLY A 99 -7.98 32.71 16.64
C GLY A 99 -6.56 32.29 17.07
N PRO A 100 -5.89 31.41 16.34
CA PRO A 100 -4.55 30.96 16.68
C PRO A 100 -3.56 32.14 16.66
N THR A 101 -2.76 32.30 17.71
CA THR A 101 -1.73 33.35 17.83
C THR A 101 -0.46 33.06 17.02
N GLY A 102 -0.40 31.88 16.41
CA GLY A 102 0.69 31.36 15.60
C GLY A 102 0.42 29.90 15.26
N ARG A 103 1.36 29.27 14.55
CA ARG A 103 1.32 27.84 14.27
C ARG A 103 2.69 27.21 14.48
N ARG A 104 2.70 26.00 15.03
CA ARG A 104 3.90 25.18 15.07
C ARG A 104 4.31 24.82 13.65
N ARG A 105 5.55 25.11 13.28
CA ARG A 105 6.17 24.71 12.02
C ARG A 105 7.29 23.72 12.30
N VAL A 106 7.52 22.83 11.34
CA VAL A 106 8.68 21.93 11.35
C VAL A 106 9.50 22.16 10.10
N VAL A 107 10.82 22.19 10.25
CA VAL A 107 11.76 22.21 9.14
C VAL A 107 12.06 20.75 8.79
N PRO A 108 11.61 20.24 7.64
CA PRO A 108 11.93 18.89 7.22
C PRO A 108 13.42 18.73 7.02
N ARG A 109 13.97 17.58 7.41
CA ARG A 109 15.36 17.23 7.10
C ARG A 109 15.47 16.89 5.61
N TYR A 110 16.37 17.58 4.91
CA TYR A 110 16.76 17.19 3.55
C TYR A 110 17.76 16.03 3.60
N PHE A 111 17.48 14.97 2.85
CA PHE A 111 18.37 13.84 2.67
C PHE A 111 19.00 13.92 1.28
N ARG A 112 20.28 14.29 1.23
CA ARG A 112 21.04 14.32 -0.03
C ARG A 112 21.23 12.90 -0.58
N ASP A 113 21.46 11.93 0.30
CA ASP A 113 21.49 10.51 -0.04
C ASP A 113 20.16 9.86 0.32
N ARG A 114 19.42 9.42 -0.70
CA ARG A 114 18.13 8.74 -0.52
C ARG A 114 18.29 7.44 0.26
N ALA A 115 19.41 6.75 0.15
CA ALA A 115 19.66 5.51 0.88
C ALA A 115 19.66 5.72 2.40
N GLU A 116 20.12 6.87 2.88
CA GLU A 116 20.06 7.23 4.30
C GLU A 116 18.60 7.31 4.78
N LEU A 117 17.73 7.98 4.03
CA LEU A 117 16.31 8.06 4.35
C LEU A 117 15.65 6.68 4.29
N ILE A 118 15.92 5.90 3.24
CA ILE A 118 15.38 4.54 3.12
C ILE A 118 15.77 3.68 4.33
N ALA A 119 17.00 3.79 4.85
CA ALA A 119 17.40 3.09 6.06
C ALA A 119 16.57 3.50 7.29
N VAL A 120 16.27 4.79 7.45
CA VAL A 120 15.39 5.30 8.52
C VAL A 120 13.98 4.73 8.38
N LEU A 121 13.39 4.80 7.18
CA LEU A 121 12.03 4.31 6.91
C LEU A 121 11.94 2.79 7.08
N ARG A 122 12.98 2.06 6.66
CA ARG A 122 13.09 0.61 6.87
C ARG A 122 13.14 0.27 8.35
N GLY A 123 13.92 1.03 9.13
CA GLY A 123 14.05 0.86 10.57
C GLY A 123 12.71 0.94 11.30
N LEU A 124 11.83 1.87 10.89
CA LEU A 124 10.45 1.94 11.40
C LEU A 124 9.69 0.64 11.10
N VAL A 125 9.66 0.23 9.85
CA VAL A 125 8.88 -0.94 9.40
C VAL A 125 9.39 -2.24 10.04
N GLU A 126 10.71 -2.43 10.14
CA GLU A 126 11.33 -3.57 10.83
C GLU A 126 11.03 -3.56 12.33
N THR A 127 11.12 -2.40 12.98
CA THR A 127 10.78 -2.29 14.41
C THR A 127 9.35 -2.76 14.64
N LEU A 128 8.40 -2.34 13.79
CA LEU A 128 6.99 -2.69 13.90
C LEU A 128 6.72 -4.17 13.55
N PHE A 129 6.96 -4.58 12.30
CA PHE A 129 6.55 -5.90 11.82
C PHE A 129 7.58 -6.99 12.10
N GLY A 130 8.87 -6.69 11.97
CA GLY A 130 9.96 -7.60 12.35
C GLY A 130 9.91 -7.89 13.85
N GLY A 131 9.72 -6.86 14.67
CA GLY A 131 9.50 -7.02 16.12
C GLY A 131 8.29 -7.89 16.44
N ALA A 132 7.15 -7.68 15.76
CA ALA A 132 5.94 -8.47 15.98
C ALA A 132 6.11 -9.94 15.54
N ALA A 133 6.82 -10.19 14.44
CA ALA A 133 7.15 -11.53 14.00
C ALA A 133 8.06 -12.24 15.02
N ALA A 134 9.06 -11.54 15.54
CA ALA A 134 9.97 -12.07 16.57
C ALA A 134 9.22 -12.46 17.85
N ASP A 135 8.32 -11.60 18.35
CA ASP A 135 7.48 -11.92 19.53
C ASP A 135 6.62 -13.17 19.29
N ALA A 136 6.14 -13.36 18.06
CA ALA A 136 5.34 -14.51 17.66
C ALA A 136 6.17 -15.76 17.32
N GLY A 137 7.50 -15.70 17.45
CA GLY A 137 8.41 -16.78 17.06
C GLY A 137 8.36 -17.12 15.56
N LYS A 138 8.03 -16.13 14.72
CA LYS A 138 7.94 -16.28 13.26
C LYS A 138 9.19 -15.73 12.59
N PRO A 139 9.76 -16.45 11.60
CA PRO A 139 10.98 -16.03 10.91
C PRO A 139 10.75 -14.90 9.89
N THR A 140 9.49 -14.62 9.55
CA THR A 140 9.11 -13.60 8.57
C THR A 140 7.78 -12.97 8.95
N TRP A 141 7.57 -11.72 8.51
CA TRP A 141 6.27 -11.08 8.48
C TRP A 141 5.75 -10.99 7.03
N CYS A 142 4.46 -10.68 6.89
CA CYS A 142 3.84 -10.44 5.59
C CYS A 142 2.92 -9.23 5.72
N GLU A 143 3.05 -8.29 4.79
CA GLU A 143 2.11 -7.20 4.60
C GLU A 143 1.30 -7.48 3.34
N LYS A 144 0.01 -7.13 3.36
CA LYS A 144 -0.89 -7.31 2.23
C LYS A 144 -1.69 -6.04 2.05
N THR A 145 -1.28 -5.24 1.06
CA THR A 145 -2.04 -4.12 0.51
C THR A 145 -2.14 -4.29 -1.00
N PRO A 146 -3.36 -4.35 -1.61
CA PRO A 146 -3.49 -4.56 -3.05
C PRO A 146 -2.70 -3.57 -3.91
N PHE A 147 -2.64 -2.30 -3.49
CA PHE A 147 -1.91 -1.24 -4.21
C PHE A 147 -0.39 -1.29 -4.07
N ASN A 148 0.18 -2.27 -3.34
CA ASN A 148 1.61 -2.58 -3.42
C ASN A 148 2.04 -2.83 -4.87
N LEU A 149 1.12 -3.30 -5.72
CA LEU A 149 1.30 -3.46 -7.16
C LEU A 149 1.91 -2.23 -7.85
N PHE A 150 1.61 -1.01 -7.39
CA PHE A 150 2.09 0.22 -8.01
C PHE A 150 3.36 0.79 -7.39
N ALA A 151 3.91 0.10 -6.40
CA ALA A 151 5.03 0.54 -5.59
C ALA A 151 6.09 -0.56 -5.38
N MET A 152 6.10 -1.60 -6.23
CA MET A 152 7.01 -2.75 -6.07
C MET A 152 8.49 -2.35 -6.08
N ASP A 153 8.89 -1.40 -6.94
CA ASP A 153 10.27 -0.89 -6.95
C ASP A 153 10.65 -0.22 -5.63
N PHE A 154 9.75 0.59 -5.06
CA PHE A 154 9.96 1.20 -3.74
C PHE A 154 9.98 0.15 -2.61
N LEU A 155 9.14 -0.88 -2.71
CA LEU A 155 9.14 -1.98 -1.74
C LEU A 155 10.46 -2.75 -1.77
N TRP A 156 11.05 -2.98 -2.94
CA TRP A 156 12.39 -3.58 -3.05
C TRP A 156 13.53 -2.61 -2.74
N GLU A 157 13.32 -1.29 -2.89
CA GLU A 157 14.26 -0.29 -2.38
C GLU A 157 14.31 -0.35 -0.85
N LEU A 158 13.15 -0.42 -0.20
CA LEU A 158 13.01 -0.52 1.26
C LEU A 158 13.48 -1.89 1.79
N PHE A 159 13.11 -2.95 1.09
CA PHE A 159 13.42 -4.34 1.42
C PHE A 159 13.92 -5.07 0.17
N PRO A 160 15.22 -4.97 -0.17
CA PRO A 160 15.81 -5.72 -1.27
C PRO A 160 15.52 -7.22 -1.16
N GLU A 161 15.49 -7.66 0.10
CA GLU A 161 14.84 -8.81 0.74
C GLU A 161 13.59 -9.46 0.16
N ALA A 162 12.64 -8.59 -0.14
CA ALA A 162 11.25 -8.97 -0.13
C ALA A 162 10.92 -9.85 -1.33
N THR A 163 10.12 -10.88 -1.09
CA THR A 163 9.44 -11.57 -2.18
C THR A 163 8.05 -10.99 -2.33
N ILE A 164 7.74 -10.49 -3.53
CA ILE A 164 6.41 -9.98 -3.85
C ILE A 164 5.61 -11.10 -4.50
N VAL A 165 4.55 -11.53 -3.82
CA VAL A 165 3.58 -12.48 -4.34
C VAL A 165 2.43 -11.70 -4.97
N HIS A 166 2.34 -11.72 -6.30
CA HIS A 166 1.25 -11.12 -7.04
C HIS A 166 0.18 -12.16 -7.37
N ILE A 167 -0.98 -12.04 -6.72
CA ILE A 167 -2.12 -12.90 -7.01
C ILE A 167 -2.91 -12.30 -8.16
N THR A 168 -3.00 -13.02 -9.27
CA THR A 168 -3.83 -12.66 -10.42
C THR A 168 -5.13 -13.46 -10.43
N ARG A 169 -6.10 -12.96 -11.19
CA ARG A 169 -7.40 -13.59 -11.38
C ARG A 169 -7.95 -13.14 -12.73
N HIS A 170 -8.80 -13.94 -13.36
CA HIS A 170 -9.41 -13.62 -14.65
C HIS A 170 -10.09 -12.23 -14.62
N PRO A 171 -9.74 -11.29 -15.52
CA PRO A 171 -10.22 -9.89 -15.48
C PRO A 171 -11.74 -9.72 -15.43
N VAL A 172 -12.48 -10.50 -16.23
CA VAL A 172 -13.96 -10.52 -16.22
C VAL A 172 -14.51 -10.87 -14.83
N SER A 173 -13.91 -11.86 -14.17
CA SER A 173 -14.28 -12.30 -12.83
C SER A 173 -13.97 -11.25 -11.76
N VAL A 174 -12.88 -10.51 -11.91
CA VAL A 174 -12.53 -9.37 -11.03
C VAL A 174 -13.54 -8.24 -11.19
N LEU A 175 -13.93 -7.92 -12.43
CA LEU A 175 -14.95 -6.90 -12.72
C LEU A 175 -16.29 -7.27 -12.08
N ALA A 176 -16.75 -8.51 -12.29
CA ALA A 176 -17.99 -8.98 -11.68
C ALA A 176 -17.93 -8.95 -10.14
N SER A 177 -16.75 -9.22 -9.57
CA SER A 177 -16.53 -9.05 -8.14
C SER A 177 -16.59 -7.59 -7.69
N HIS A 178 -16.08 -6.63 -8.48
CA HIS A 178 -16.12 -5.20 -8.18
C HIS A 178 -17.54 -4.66 -8.15
N LEU A 179 -18.40 -5.06 -9.10
CA LEU A 179 -19.81 -4.63 -9.13
C LEU A 179 -20.58 -5.00 -7.85
N ALA A 180 -20.13 -6.04 -7.14
CA ALA A 180 -20.71 -6.46 -5.87
C ALA A 180 -20.11 -5.76 -4.64
N GLN A 181 -19.12 -4.87 -4.80
CA GLN A 181 -18.47 -4.17 -3.69
C GLN A 181 -19.05 -2.76 -3.48
N PRO A 182 -19.37 -2.38 -2.22
CA PRO A 182 -19.93 -1.06 -1.94
C PRO A 182 -18.95 0.10 -2.15
N TRP A 183 -17.65 -0.19 -2.21
CA TRP A 183 -16.58 0.79 -2.40
C TRP A 183 -16.16 0.97 -3.87
N ALA A 184 -16.69 0.16 -4.78
CA ALA A 184 -16.37 0.21 -6.20
C ALA A 184 -17.55 0.78 -7.01
N PRO A 185 -17.31 1.22 -8.25
CA PRO A 185 -18.40 1.58 -9.15
C PRO A 185 -19.37 0.42 -9.35
N SER A 186 -20.67 0.71 -9.33
CA SER A 186 -21.74 -0.28 -9.43
C SER A 186 -22.21 -0.56 -10.86
N THR A 187 -21.64 0.12 -11.86
CA THR A 187 -21.93 -0.09 -13.28
C THR A 187 -20.75 -0.72 -14.00
N VAL A 188 -21.03 -1.47 -15.07
CA VAL A 188 -19.99 -2.11 -15.90
C VAL A 188 -18.98 -1.07 -16.42
N ASP A 189 -19.46 0.02 -17.01
CA ASP A 189 -18.59 1.09 -17.53
C ASP A 189 -17.75 1.73 -16.41
N GLY A 190 -18.32 1.95 -15.24
CA GLY A 190 -17.59 2.47 -14.09
C GLY A 190 -16.51 1.50 -13.61
N ALA A 191 -16.82 0.20 -13.55
CA ALA A 191 -15.87 -0.82 -13.15
C ALA A 191 -14.74 -0.99 -14.19
N LEU A 192 -15.05 -0.89 -15.48
CA LEU A 192 -14.04 -0.85 -16.55
C LEU A 192 -13.15 0.39 -16.44
N ALA A 193 -13.74 1.58 -16.27
CA ALA A 193 -13.00 2.83 -16.10
C ALA A 193 -12.06 2.80 -14.89
N TYR A 194 -12.39 1.99 -13.87
CA TYR A 194 -11.52 1.73 -12.72
C TYR A 194 -10.43 0.70 -13.03
N LEU A 195 -10.79 -0.46 -13.58
CA LEU A 195 -9.91 -1.62 -13.69
C LEU A 195 -8.95 -1.56 -14.89
N VAL A 196 -9.38 -1.03 -16.02
CA VAL A 196 -8.55 -0.96 -17.24
C VAL A 196 -7.25 -0.19 -16.99
N PRO A 197 -7.25 1.01 -16.37
CA PRO A 197 -6.01 1.72 -16.06
C PRO A 197 -5.10 0.97 -15.07
N VAL A 198 -5.68 0.23 -14.12
CA VAL A 198 -4.93 -0.60 -13.16
C VAL A 198 -4.15 -1.68 -13.89
N TYR A 199 -4.83 -2.42 -14.78
CA TYR A 199 -4.18 -3.47 -15.58
C TYR A 199 -3.16 -2.90 -16.55
N GLN A 200 -3.50 -1.85 -17.29
CA GLN A 200 -2.58 -1.21 -18.23
C GLN A 200 -1.30 -0.72 -17.55
N ARG A 201 -1.43 -0.09 -16.37
CA ARG A 201 -0.27 0.36 -15.58
C ARG A 201 0.61 -0.80 -15.13
N TRP A 202 0.01 -1.88 -14.65
CA TRP A 202 0.78 -3.06 -14.24
C TRP A 202 1.42 -3.76 -15.45
N LEU A 203 0.72 -3.91 -16.58
CA LEU A 203 1.27 -4.50 -17.80
C LEU A 203 2.44 -3.68 -18.33
N ALA A 204 2.31 -2.34 -18.38
CA ALA A 204 3.39 -1.45 -18.77
C ALA A 204 4.62 -1.62 -17.87
N TRP A 205 4.41 -1.68 -16.55
CA TRP A 205 5.49 -1.95 -15.60
C TRP A 205 6.12 -3.33 -15.82
N ARG A 206 5.31 -4.38 -15.92
CA ARG A 206 5.75 -5.78 -16.10
C ARG A 206 6.60 -5.95 -17.37
N ASN A 207 6.22 -5.26 -18.44
CA ASN A 207 6.94 -5.31 -19.71
C ASN A 207 8.26 -4.52 -19.69
N ALA A 208 8.38 -3.52 -18.81
CA ALA A 208 9.58 -2.70 -18.68
C ALA A 208 10.54 -3.19 -17.58
N ALA A 209 10.03 -3.90 -16.58
CA ALA A 209 10.81 -4.35 -15.43
C ALA A 209 11.65 -5.59 -15.78
N ASP A 210 12.92 -5.59 -15.35
CA ASP A 210 13.72 -6.81 -15.31
C ASP A 210 13.27 -7.67 -14.12
N LEU A 211 12.39 -8.64 -14.38
CA LEU A 211 11.90 -9.57 -13.36
C LEU A 211 12.89 -10.70 -13.07
N THR A 212 13.93 -10.90 -13.88
CA THR A 212 14.88 -12.01 -13.69
C THR A 212 15.77 -11.81 -12.48
N SER A 213 16.04 -10.55 -12.12
CA SER A 213 16.80 -10.15 -10.95
C SER A 213 15.94 -9.88 -9.71
N ARG A 214 14.60 -9.99 -9.82
CA ARG A 214 13.65 -9.64 -8.75
C ARG A 214 13.00 -10.89 -8.16
N ARG A 215 12.75 -10.85 -6.84
CA ARG A 215 11.96 -11.88 -6.15
C ARG A 215 10.48 -11.64 -6.35
N TYR A 216 9.97 -12.00 -7.53
CA TYR A 216 8.59 -11.80 -7.93
C TYR A 216 7.93 -13.14 -8.28
N VAL A 217 6.79 -13.41 -7.67
CA VAL A 217 6.03 -14.65 -7.88
C VAL A 217 4.60 -14.31 -8.29
N GLU A 218 4.23 -14.65 -9.51
CA GLU A 218 2.83 -14.60 -9.96
C GLU A 218 2.11 -15.91 -9.61
N VAL A 219 0.91 -15.81 -9.06
CA VAL A 219 0.05 -16.95 -8.72
C VAL A 219 -1.37 -16.65 -9.17
N LYS A 220 -2.00 -17.56 -9.92
CA LYS A 220 -3.42 -17.42 -10.28
C LYS A 220 -4.30 -17.90 -9.11
N ALA A 221 -5.32 -17.13 -8.76
CA ALA A 221 -6.30 -17.52 -7.75
C ALA A 221 -7.03 -18.81 -8.14
N GLU A 222 -7.23 -19.02 -9.43
CA GLU A 222 -7.84 -20.21 -10.03
C GLU A 222 -6.99 -21.47 -9.78
N ASP A 223 -5.66 -21.37 -9.94
CA ASP A 223 -4.75 -22.50 -9.67
C ASP A 223 -4.79 -22.86 -8.18
N LEU A 224 -4.75 -21.86 -7.29
CA LEU A 224 -4.86 -22.05 -5.84
C LEU A 224 -6.19 -22.73 -5.44
N ALA A 225 -7.26 -22.46 -6.17
CA ALA A 225 -8.57 -23.07 -5.92
C ALA A 225 -8.66 -24.50 -6.46
N ALA A 226 -8.00 -24.78 -7.59
CA ALA A 226 -7.98 -26.10 -8.21
C ALA A 226 -7.13 -27.10 -7.41
N ASP A 227 -5.97 -26.68 -6.90
CA ASP A 227 -5.09 -27.51 -6.06
C ASP A 227 -4.45 -26.70 -4.94
N TRP A 228 -5.22 -26.47 -3.87
CA TRP A 228 -4.71 -25.71 -2.72
C TRP A 228 -3.47 -26.33 -2.09
N ALA A 229 -3.44 -27.65 -1.90
CA ALA A 229 -2.35 -28.31 -1.19
C ALA A 229 -1.05 -28.26 -1.99
N GLY A 230 -1.09 -28.55 -3.30
CA GLY A 230 0.08 -28.51 -4.17
C GLY A 230 0.56 -27.09 -4.43
N GLN A 231 -0.34 -26.17 -4.77
CA GLN A 231 0.03 -24.78 -5.06
C GLN A 231 0.57 -24.05 -3.83
N ARG A 232 -0.02 -24.25 -2.64
CA ARG A 232 0.50 -23.70 -1.39
C ARG A 232 1.91 -24.22 -1.11
N ARG A 233 2.13 -25.53 -1.18
CA ARG A 233 3.46 -26.13 -0.97
C ARG A 233 4.49 -25.56 -1.95
N ALA A 234 4.14 -25.44 -3.23
CA ALA A 234 5.01 -24.87 -4.25
C ALA A 234 5.35 -23.40 -3.98
N LEU A 235 4.35 -22.60 -3.59
CA LEU A 235 4.56 -21.19 -3.23
C LEU A 235 5.50 -21.06 -2.03
N PHE A 236 5.25 -21.79 -0.95
CA PHE A 236 6.09 -21.73 0.27
C PHE A 236 7.53 -22.18 -0.01
N ALA A 237 7.72 -23.20 -0.84
CA ALA A 237 9.04 -23.61 -1.31
C ALA A 237 9.77 -22.49 -2.08
N ARG A 238 9.07 -21.75 -2.96
CA ARG A 238 9.64 -20.58 -3.65
C ARG A 238 9.97 -19.42 -2.70
N LEU A 239 9.20 -19.27 -1.63
CA LEU A 239 9.44 -18.27 -0.58
C LEU A 239 10.58 -18.67 0.37
N GLY A 240 11.05 -19.92 0.33
CA GLY A 240 12.10 -20.42 1.22
C GLY A 240 11.66 -20.57 2.68
N VAL A 241 10.36 -20.77 2.92
CA VAL A 241 9.78 -20.93 4.27
C VAL A 241 9.03 -22.26 4.39
N GLU A 242 8.91 -22.77 5.62
CA GLU A 242 8.18 -24.01 5.89
C GLU A 242 6.68 -23.88 5.56
N ASP A 243 6.13 -24.90 4.91
CA ASP A 243 4.73 -24.94 4.50
C ASP A 243 3.78 -24.78 5.70
N ALA A 244 2.96 -23.73 5.68
CA ALA A 244 1.94 -23.50 6.70
C ALA A 244 0.65 -24.24 6.31
N VAL A 245 0.47 -25.45 6.85
CA VAL A 245 -0.71 -26.28 6.54
C VAL A 245 -2.00 -25.62 7.01
N THR A 246 -2.75 -25.07 6.05
CA THR A 246 -4.02 -24.36 6.25
C THR A 246 -5.12 -24.97 5.39
N ALA A 247 -6.38 -24.84 5.83
CA ALA A 247 -7.53 -25.20 5.01
C ALA A 247 -7.69 -24.21 3.84
N SER A 248 -8.20 -24.69 2.70
CA SER A 248 -8.54 -23.79 1.59
C SER A 248 -9.76 -22.96 1.96
N THR A 249 -9.64 -21.64 1.84
CA THR A 249 -10.78 -20.72 1.89
C THR A 249 -11.23 -20.29 0.49
N PHE A 250 -10.59 -20.80 -0.57
CA PHE A 250 -10.98 -20.51 -1.95
C PHE A 250 -12.27 -21.23 -2.29
N GLN A 251 -13.26 -20.47 -2.75
CA GLN A 251 -14.50 -21.02 -3.30
C GLN A 251 -14.35 -21.05 -4.82
N ALA A 252 -14.03 -22.21 -5.39
CA ALA A 252 -13.78 -22.35 -6.82
C ALA A 252 -14.92 -21.77 -7.68
N GLY A 253 -16.19 -21.98 -7.29
CA GLY A 253 -17.35 -21.39 -7.99
C GLY A 253 -17.43 -19.85 -7.92
N ARG A 254 -16.74 -19.21 -6.98
CA ARG A 254 -16.61 -17.74 -6.94
C ARG A 254 -15.49 -17.23 -7.83
N LEU A 255 -14.58 -18.10 -8.29
CA LEU A 255 -13.38 -17.78 -9.08
C LEU A 255 -13.49 -18.20 -10.55
N ALA A 256 -14.10 -19.37 -10.81
CA ALA A 256 -14.27 -19.93 -12.14
C ALA A 256 -15.29 -19.10 -12.94
N HIS A 257 -14.78 -18.21 -13.80
CA HIS A 257 -15.40 -17.39 -14.85
C HIS A 257 -16.71 -16.62 -14.56
N ARG A 258 -17.47 -16.94 -13.50
CA ARG A 258 -18.73 -16.33 -13.09
C ARG A 258 -19.67 -16.19 -14.28
N ASP A 259 -19.81 -17.29 -15.03
CA ASP A 259 -20.44 -17.27 -16.35
C ASP A 259 -21.91 -16.85 -16.34
N ASP A 260 -22.54 -16.91 -15.17
CA ASP A 260 -23.92 -16.57 -14.89
C ASP A 260 -24.14 -15.12 -14.43
N GLN A 261 -23.09 -14.32 -14.25
CA GLN A 261 -23.23 -12.95 -13.70
C GLN A 261 -23.53 -11.88 -14.73
N PHE A 262 -23.34 -12.17 -16.01
CA PHE A 262 -23.64 -11.27 -17.12
C PHE A 262 -24.52 -11.96 -18.14
N ASP A 263 -25.48 -11.23 -18.72
CA ASP A 263 -26.10 -11.65 -19.96
C ASP A 263 -25.04 -11.69 -21.08
N ALA A 264 -25.35 -12.40 -22.17
CA ALA A 264 -24.41 -12.61 -23.27
C ALA A 264 -23.92 -11.30 -23.92
N GLY A 265 -24.76 -10.27 -23.98
CA GLY A 265 -24.40 -8.98 -24.57
C GLY A 265 -23.43 -8.20 -23.67
N THR A 266 -23.75 -8.14 -22.38
CA THR A 266 -22.87 -7.52 -21.37
C THR A 266 -21.53 -8.22 -21.29
N ARG A 267 -21.51 -9.56 -21.34
CA ARG A 267 -20.27 -10.33 -21.33
C ARG A 267 -19.40 -10.03 -22.55
N ALA A 268 -19.96 -10.11 -23.75
CA ALA A 268 -19.24 -9.84 -24.98
C ALA A 268 -18.68 -8.40 -25.01
N TYR A 269 -19.41 -7.44 -24.44
CA TYR A 269 -18.91 -6.09 -24.24
C TYR A 269 -17.68 -6.05 -23.33
N VAL A 270 -17.77 -6.64 -22.14
CA VAL A 270 -16.66 -6.66 -21.16
C VAL A 270 -15.43 -7.36 -21.72
N GLU A 271 -15.61 -8.51 -22.38
CA GLU A 271 -14.51 -9.26 -23.00
C GLU A 271 -13.83 -8.44 -24.11
N ARG A 272 -14.60 -7.69 -24.90
CA ARG A 272 -14.04 -6.79 -25.91
C ARG A 272 -13.18 -5.69 -25.29
N GLU A 273 -13.68 -5.01 -24.25
CA GLU A 273 -12.94 -3.92 -23.60
C GLU A 273 -11.70 -4.42 -22.84
N LEU A 274 -11.71 -5.67 -22.37
CA LEU A 274 -10.57 -6.33 -21.72
C LEU A 274 -9.73 -7.17 -22.68
N GLY A 275 -9.98 -7.09 -23.99
CA GLY A 275 -9.48 -8.03 -25.00
C GLY A 275 -7.96 -8.10 -25.12
N GLU A 276 -7.24 -7.01 -24.84
CA GLU A 276 -5.77 -7.02 -24.79
C GLU A 276 -5.23 -7.50 -23.43
N ILE A 277 -5.99 -7.28 -22.36
CA ILE A 277 -5.59 -7.53 -20.97
C ILE A 277 -5.68 -9.03 -20.64
N ILE A 278 -6.79 -9.68 -21.04
CA ILE A 278 -7.06 -11.11 -20.79
C ILE A 278 -5.89 -12.00 -21.28
N PRO A 279 -5.50 -11.95 -22.56
CA PRO A 279 -4.39 -12.76 -23.07
C PRO A 279 -3.03 -12.32 -22.50
N ALA A 280 -2.81 -11.03 -22.25
CA ALA A 280 -1.57 -10.55 -21.63
C ALA A 280 -1.36 -11.07 -20.20
N MET A 281 -2.45 -11.38 -19.50
CA MET A 281 -2.47 -12.04 -18.19
C MET A 281 -2.43 -13.58 -18.27
N GLY A 282 -2.35 -14.14 -19.47
CA GLY A 282 -2.29 -15.57 -19.72
C GLY A 282 -3.62 -16.29 -19.52
N TYR A 283 -4.74 -15.61 -19.77
CA TYR A 283 -6.07 -16.20 -19.85
C TYR A 283 -6.51 -16.33 -21.32
N GLU A 284 -7.35 -17.33 -21.60
CA GLU A 284 -7.99 -17.53 -22.90
C GLU A 284 -9.34 -16.81 -22.96
#